data_AF-A0A0F9ICH3-F1
#
_entry.id   AF-A0A0F9ICH3-F1
#
_cell.length_a   1.000
_cell.length_b   1.000
_cell.length_c   1.000
_cell.angle_alpha   90.00
_cell.angle_beta   90.00
_cell.angle_gamma   90.00
#
_symmetry.space_group_name_H-M   'P 1'
#
loop_
_entity.id
_entity.type
_entity.pdbx_description
1 polymer ?
#
loop_
_entity_poly.entity_id
_entity_poly.type
_entity_poly.pdbx_seq_one_letter_code
_entity_poly.pdbx_strand_id
1 'polypeptide(L)'
;MIASTLQRNVFVDFGHTVIWPNHYILLIGPTGNAKSSAVAIGEDLLRECGTVNVLPEEISKQAIVKELRRAKMDEDGNIKSEDSTGLLIATELTDFLGKDNYKRGLVPFLTNLYDGKLDYRDAKITREGTALKNVCFSFLGATTSEWLTELAPTSVFTGGFMGRVVVVGALSRRYNFMPPRRDPHVRSELAEDLRAMAAWKGKVQIEQDALVPLEDHSRAVYGGHGLAVDDERAEGWYARKEAHTLKLCLALAASHGHTSIERSVVEEALGILYDVELKMMSVYDRIDVTEGHKKRERIIEALVKADVEEGLSSRDIWRKVGHRFDTMKEFEECLRGLREVEKVEMVSTEGVGRPTYLYKLILRKE
;
A
#
# COMPACT_ATOMS: atom_id res chain seq x y z
N MET A 1 -1.48 -2.31 14.48
CA MET A 1 -1.01 -3.01 15.69
C MET A 1 -2.14 -3.72 16.41
N ILE A 2 -3.15 -3.02 16.95
CA ILE A 2 -4.32 -3.62 17.63
C ILE A 2 -4.97 -4.75 16.80
N ALA A 3 -5.27 -4.46 15.53
CA ALA A 3 -5.76 -5.46 14.57
C ALA A 3 -4.93 -6.77 14.51
N SER A 4 -3.60 -6.66 14.57
CA SER A 4 -2.70 -7.81 14.55
C SER A 4 -2.66 -8.53 15.90
N THR A 5 -2.88 -7.82 17.01
CA THR A 5 -3.05 -8.38 18.36
C THR A 5 -4.33 -9.19 18.50
N LEU A 6 -5.42 -8.72 17.90
CA LEU A 6 -6.71 -9.41 17.85
C LEU A 6 -6.67 -10.70 17.02
N GLN A 7 -5.72 -10.80 16.07
CA GLN A 7 -5.48 -11.98 15.25
C GLN A 7 -6.77 -12.55 14.63
N ARG A 8 -6.94 -13.88 14.67
CA ARG A 8 -8.16 -14.58 14.25
C ARG A 8 -9.08 -14.89 15.42
N ASN A 9 -9.01 -14.11 16.49
CA ASN A 9 -9.79 -14.38 17.69
C ASN A 9 -11.16 -13.69 17.65
N VAL A 10 -11.26 -12.52 17.01
CA VAL A 10 -12.49 -11.73 16.91
C VAL A 10 -12.91 -11.55 15.46
N PHE A 11 -14.21 -11.56 15.21
CA PHE A 11 -14.77 -11.37 13.87
C PHE A 11 -16.15 -10.73 13.92
N VAL A 12 -16.59 -10.21 12.78
CA VAL A 12 -17.97 -9.78 12.56
C VAL A 12 -18.55 -10.54 11.37
N ASP A 13 -19.84 -10.88 11.44
CA ASP A 13 -20.54 -11.54 10.34
C ASP A 13 -20.77 -10.56 9.19
N PHE A 14 -20.56 -11.03 7.96
CA PHE A 14 -20.80 -10.28 6.74
C PHE A 14 -21.47 -11.17 5.70
N GLY A 15 -22.80 -11.18 5.73
CA GLY A 15 -23.61 -12.09 4.91
C GLY A 15 -23.30 -13.56 5.21
N HIS A 16 -22.80 -14.27 4.20
CA HIS A 16 -22.39 -15.68 4.32
C HIS A 16 -20.91 -15.86 4.68
N THR A 17 -20.20 -14.76 4.92
CA THR A 17 -18.77 -14.72 5.24
C THR A 17 -18.53 -14.05 6.59
N VAL A 18 -17.27 -14.04 7.03
CA VAL A 18 -16.84 -13.36 8.25
C VAL A 18 -15.70 -12.40 7.92
N ILE A 19 -15.66 -11.27 8.61
CA ILE A 19 -14.58 -10.28 8.51
C ILE A 19 -13.70 -10.39 9.75
N TRP A 20 -12.41 -10.61 9.50
CA TRP A 20 -11.34 -10.64 10.51
C TRP A 20 -10.59 -9.31 10.52
N PRO A 21 -9.99 -8.88 11.65
CA PRO A 21 -9.41 -7.55 11.82
C PRO A 21 -8.12 -7.32 11.02
N ASN A 22 -7.62 -8.27 10.24
CA ASN A 22 -6.35 -8.12 9.54
C ASN A 22 -6.35 -6.96 8.53
N HIS A 23 -5.28 -6.16 8.54
CA HIS A 23 -5.09 -5.04 7.62
C HIS A 23 -3.77 -5.14 6.87
N TYR A 24 -3.79 -4.69 5.61
CA TYR A 24 -2.58 -4.31 4.88
C TYR A 24 -2.54 -2.79 4.84
N ILE A 25 -1.51 -2.19 5.43
CA ILE A 25 -1.34 -0.74 5.52
C ILE A 25 -0.03 -0.37 4.85
N LEU A 26 -0.05 0.70 4.05
CA LEU A 26 1.14 1.26 3.42
C LEU A 26 1.28 2.73 3.76
N LEU A 27 2.32 3.06 4.52
CA LEU A 27 2.67 4.44 4.85
C LEU A 27 3.52 5.04 3.74
N ILE A 28 3.01 6.07 3.05
CA ILE A 28 3.70 6.75 1.96
C ILE A 28 3.98 8.20 2.36
N GLY A 29 5.20 8.66 2.13
CA GLY A 29 5.53 10.06 2.31
C GLY A 29 6.99 10.36 2.04
N PRO A 30 7.42 11.62 2.11
CA PRO A 30 8.80 11.99 1.86
C PRO A 30 9.76 11.31 2.86
N THR A 31 11.02 11.15 2.47
CA THR A 31 12.11 10.74 3.37
C THR A 31 12.18 11.72 4.56
N GLY A 32 12.55 11.24 5.75
CA GLY A 32 12.68 12.09 6.94
C GLY A 32 11.36 12.56 7.57
N ASN A 33 10.22 11.93 7.25
CA ASN A 33 8.92 12.22 7.88
C ASN A 33 8.58 11.31 9.08
N ALA A 34 9.59 10.73 9.74
CA ALA A 34 9.46 9.85 10.90
C ALA A 34 8.60 8.58 10.72
N LYS A 35 8.32 8.13 9.49
CA LYS A 35 7.54 6.90 9.20
C LYS A 35 8.14 5.67 9.89
N SER A 36 9.42 5.40 9.67
CA SER A 36 10.11 4.25 10.27
C SER A 36 10.16 4.37 11.80
N SER A 37 10.31 5.58 12.34
CA SER A 37 10.25 5.82 13.78
C SER A 37 8.87 5.50 14.38
N ALA A 38 7.79 5.86 13.68
CA ALA A 38 6.43 5.53 14.10
C ALA A 38 6.17 4.02 14.08
N VAL A 39 6.64 3.33 13.04
CA VAL A 39 6.57 1.87 12.93
C VAL A 39 7.35 1.20 14.06
N ALA A 40 8.58 1.63 14.32
CA ALA A 40 9.43 1.09 15.37
C ALA A 40 8.81 1.22 16.77
N ILE A 41 8.14 2.34 17.09
CA ILE A 41 7.43 2.49 18.37
C ILE A 41 6.41 1.36 18.59
N GLY A 42 5.59 1.07 17.57
CA GLY A 42 4.58 0.02 17.66
C GLY A 42 5.19 -1.39 17.64
N GLU A 43 6.24 -1.59 16.85
CA GLU A 43 6.95 -2.86 16.78
C GLU A 43 7.62 -3.21 18.10
N ASP A 44 8.36 -2.27 18.70
CA ASP A 44 9.01 -2.45 20.01
C ASP A 44 7.99 -2.91 21.06
N LEU A 45 6.81 -2.29 21.07
CA LEU A 45 5.74 -2.59 22.01
C LEU A 45 5.14 -3.99 21.75
N LEU A 46 4.87 -4.36 20.50
CA LEU A 46 4.34 -5.69 20.17
C LEU A 46 5.34 -6.80 20.50
N ARG A 47 6.63 -6.60 20.23
CA ARG A 47 7.68 -7.56 20.57
C ARG A 47 7.81 -7.74 22.08
N GLU A 48 7.72 -6.66 22.85
CA GLU A 48 7.69 -6.70 24.31
C GLU A 48 6.47 -7.44 24.87
N CYS A 49 5.30 -7.28 24.24
CA CYS A 49 4.08 -7.99 24.64
C CYS A 49 4.15 -9.50 24.37
N GLY A 50 4.86 -9.91 23.31
CA GLY A 50 4.92 -11.31 22.88
C GLY A 50 3.57 -11.87 22.38
N THR A 51 2.60 -11.00 22.09
CA THR A 51 1.23 -11.39 21.73
C THR A 51 1.06 -11.67 20.24
N VAL A 52 1.95 -11.16 19.39
CA VAL A 52 1.86 -11.25 17.93
C VAL A 52 3.12 -11.90 17.38
N ASN A 53 2.94 -12.83 16.45
CA ASN A 53 4.03 -13.34 15.63
C ASN A 53 4.49 -12.26 14.63
N VAL A 54 5.50 -11.48 15.00
CA VAL A 54 6.10 -10.44 14.13
C VAL A 54 7.19 -11.08 13.29
N LEU A 55 6.96 -11.16 11.98
CA LEU A 55 7.85 -11.80 11.03
C LEU A 55 9.08 -10.92 10.76
N PRO A 56 10.23 -11.53 10.40
CA PRO A 56 11.40 -10.81 9.89
C PRO A 56 11.08 -10.01 8.61
N GLU A 57 11.78 -8.88 8.44
CA GLU A 57 11.56 -7.91 7.35
C GLU A 57 11.97 -8.44 5.96
N GLU A 58 13.16 -9.05 5.84
CA GLU A 58 13.61 -9.69 4.61
C GLU A 58 13.10 -11.13 4.51
N ILE A 59 11.91 -11.29 3.94
CA ILE A 59 11.28 -12.61 3.92
C ILE A 59 10.79 -13.01 2.53
N SER A 60 11.30 -14.13 2.02
CA SER A 60 10.75 -14.76 0.82
C SER A 60 9.38 -15.38 1.13
N LYS A 61 8.56 -15.67 0.11
CA LYS A 61 7.30 -16.42 0.31
C LYS A 61 7.47 -17.67 1.16
N GLN A 62 8.53 -18.44 0.90
CA GLN A 62 8.79 -19.70 1.59
C GLN A 62 9.08 -19.46 3.07
N ALA A 63 9.80 -18.39 3.37
CA ALA A 63 10.08 -18.01 4.74
C ALA A 63 8.81 -17.49 5.45
N ILE A 64 7.92 -16.75 4.78
CA ILE A 64 6.60 -16.38 5.35
C ILE A 64 5.83 -17.64 5.74
N VAL A 65 5.75 -18.62 4.85
CA VAL A 65 5.06 -19.90 5.14
C VAL A 65 5.73 -20.62 6.31
N LYS A 66 7.06 -20.64 6.39
CA LYS A 66 7.80 -21.28 7.48
C LYS A 66 7.53 -20.61 8.82
N GLU A 67 7.56 -19.28 8.89
CA GLU A 67 7.34 -18.54 10.14
C GLU A 67 5.87 -18.61 10.59
N LEU A 68 4.91 -18.56 9.67
CA LEU A 68 3.50 -18.80 9.99
C LEU A 68 3.24 -20.23 10.48
N ARG A 69 4.03 -21.23 10.05
CA ARG A 69 3.97 -22.59 10.58
C ARG A 69 4.62 -22.70 11.96
N ARG A 70 5.77 -22.06 12.17
CA ARG A 70 6.44 -22.05 13.48
C ARG A 70 5.54 -21.49 14.57
N ALA A 71 4.79 -20.42 14.28
CA ALA A 71 3.85 -19.85 15.23
C ALA A 71 2.71 -20.80 15.66
N LYS A 72 2.47 -21.88 14.91
CA LYS A 72 1.52 -22.93 15.28
C LYS A 72 2.09 -23.94 16.25
N MET A 73 3.41 -24.00 16.40
CA MET A 73 4.07 -25.05 17.16
C MET A 73 4.47 -24.54 18.55
N ASP A 74 4.42 -25.41 19.55
CA ASP A 74 5.08 -25.16 20.84
C ASP A 74 6.60 -25.42 20.74
N GLU A 75 7.32 -25.21 21.84
CA GLU A 75 8.78 -25.41 21.91
C GLU A 75 9.19 -26.88 21.66
N ASP A 76 8.27 -27.81 21.90
CA ASP A 76 8.44 -29.25 21.71
C ASP A 76 8.05 -29.73 20.30
N GLY A 77 7.53 -28.82 19.45
CA GLY A 77 7.11 -29.10 18.09
C GLY A 77 5.68 -29.62 17.91
N ASN A 78 4.86 -29.65 18.97
CA ASN A 78 3.45 -29.99 18.89
C ASN A 78 2.61 -28.82 18.37
N ILE A 79 1.46 -29.10 17.77
CA ILE A 79 0.55 -28.07 17.27
C ILE A 79 -0.17 -27.40 18.46
N LYS A 80 0.24 -26.17 18.78
CA LYS A 80 -0.38 -25.26 19.75
C LYS A 80 -1.66 -24.61 19.21
N SER A 81 -1.72 -24.33 17.90
CA SER A 81 -2.88 -23.73 17.25
C SER A 81 -2.96 -24.12 15.78
N GLU A 82 -4.17 -24.32 15.25
CA GLU A 82 -4.39 -24.52 13.81
C GLU A 82 -4.31 -23.20 13.02
N ASP A 83 -4.37 -22.05 13.70
CA ASP A 83 -4.45 -20.73 13.07
C ASP A 83 -3.08 -20.23 12.58
N SER A 84 -3.05 -19.67 11.37
CA SER A 84 -1.82 -19.09 10.80
C SER A 84 -1.88 -17.57 10.91
N THR A 85 -1.39 -17.03 12.03
CA THR A 85 -1.46 -15.60 12.32
C THR A 85 -0.07 -14.97 12.25
N GLY A 86 0.00 -13.71 11.79
CA GLY A 86 1.27 -13.01 11.70
C GLY A 86 1.14 -11.57 11.24
N LEU A 87 2.15 -10.79 11.60
CA LEU A 87 2.36 -9.42 11.14
C LEU A 87 3.70 -9.33 10.43
N LEU A 88 3.69 -8.92 9.18
CA LEU A 88 4.91 -8.51 8.49
C LEU A 88 5.04 -6.99 8.55
N ILE A 89 6.19 -6.53 9.03
CA ILE A 89 6.58 -5.13 9.01
C ILE A 89 7.70 -4.99 7.97
N ALA A 90 7.49 -4.13 6.97
CA ALA A 90 8.45 -3.86 5.91
C ALA A 90 8.69 -2.35 5.82
N THR A 91 9.77 -1.87 6.43
CA THR A 91 10.18 -0.47 6.40
C THR A 91 10.83 -0.05 5.08
N GLU A 92 11.33 -1.03 4.31
CA GLU A 92 11.81 -0.86 2.93
C GLU A 92 11.02 -1.73 1.95
N LEU A 93 9.86 -1.23 1.53
CA LEU A 93 8.97 -2.01 0.68
C LEU A 93 9.53 -2.30 -0.73
N THR A 94 10.55 -1.54 -1.14
CA THR A 94 11.15 -1.59 -2.48
C THR A 94 11.75 -2.93 -2.83
N ASP A 95 12.50 -3.50 -1.89
CA ASP A 95 13.14 -4.79 -2.07
C ASP A 95 12.13 -5.93 -1.93
N PHE A 96 11.06 -5.71 -1.16
CA PHE A 96 10.03 -6.72 -0.92
C PHE A 96 9.06 -6.87 -2.10
N LEU A 97 8.51 -5.79 -2.67
CA LEU A 97 7.52 -5.84 -3.76
C LEU A 97 8.08 -5.52 -5.16
N GLY A 98 9.40 -5.44 -5.33
CA GLY A 98 10.03 -5.16 -6.62
C GLY A 98 9.60 -6.10 -7.77
N LYS A 99 9.90 -5.69 -9.00
CA LYS A 99 9.47 -6.37 -10.25
C LYS A 99 9.82 -7.86 -10.30
N ASP A 100 10.94 -8.25 -9.68
CA ASP A 100 11.36 -9.65 -9.61
C ASP A 100 10.49 -10.48 -8.66
N ASN A 101 10.02 -9.91 -7.55
CA ASN A 101 9.10 -10.59 -6.63
C ASN A 101 7.67 -10.67 -7.17
N TYR A 102 7.27 -9.73 -8.03
CA TYR A 102 6.04 -9.85 -8.83
C TYR A 102 6.09 -11.08 -9.74
N LYS A 103 7.19 -11.26 -10.51
CA LYS A 103 7.41 -12.46 -11.36
C LYS A 103 7.47 -13.75 -10.55
N ARG A 104 8.03 -13.70 -9.34
CA ARG A 104 8.05 -14.83 -8.41
C ARG A 104 6.67 -15.11 -7.82
N GLY A 105 5.68 -14.23 -8.01
CA GLY A 105 4.27 -14.37 -7.62
C GLY A 105 3.94 -13.96 -6.18
N LEU A 106 4.74 -13.10 -5.54
CA LEU A 106 4.56 -12.71 -4.14
C LEU A 106 3.26 -11.93 -3.94
N VAL A 107 2.92 -11.05 -4.88
CA VAL A 107 1.68 -10.26 -4.85
C VAL A 107 0.43 -11.15 -4.85
N PRO A 108 0.25 -12.12 -5.77
CA PRO A 108 -0.84 -13.10 -5.69
C PRO A 108 -0.88 -13.88 -4.36
N PHE A 109 0.28 -14.22 -3.80
CA PHE A 109 0.37 -14.92 -2.52
C PHE A 109 -0.12 -14.05 -1.35
N LEU A 110 0.29 -12.79 -1.27
CA LEU A 110 -0.18 -11.84 -0.27
C LEU A 110 -1.68 -11.56 -0.44
N THR A 111 -2.18 -11.47 -1.67
CA THR A 111 -3.62 -11.33 -1.94
C THR A 111 -4.42 -12.50 -1.37
N ASN A 112 -3.92 -13.73 -1.52
CA ASN A 112 -4.56 -14.92 -0.96
C ASN A 112 -4.50 -14.99 0.57
N LEU A 113 -3.38 -14.55 1.17
CA LEU A 113 -3.25 -14.43 2.63
C LEU A 113 -4.25 -13.44 3.21
N TYR A 114 -4.49 -12.32 2.54
CA TYR A 114 -5.43 -11.28 2.99
C TYR A 114 -6.87 -11.80 3.04
N ASP A 115 -7.31 -12.51 1.99
CA ASP A 115 -8.65 -13.06 1.89
C ASP A 115 -8.89 -14.25 2.83
N GLY A 116 -7.84 -14.75 3.50
CA GLY A 116 -7.93 -15.94 4.35
C GLY A 116 -8.30 -17.22 3.59
N LYS A 117 -8.24 -17.19 2.24
CA LYS A 117 -8.68 -18.27 1.33
C LYS A 117 -7.67 -19.42 1.20
N LEU A 118 -6.62 -19.41 1.99
CA LEU A 118 -5.56 -20.39 1.87
C LEU A 118 -5.89 -21.61 2.72
N ASP A 119 -6.29 -22.68 2.05
CA ASP A 119 -5.68 -24.00 2.22
C ASP A 119 -4.44 -24.04 1.31
N TYR A 120 -3.39 -23.28 1.64
CA TYR A 120 -2.20 -23.20 0.78
C TYR A 120 -1.44 -24.53 0.82
N ARG A 121 -1.57 -25.33 -0.24
CA ARG A 121 -0.74 -26.52 -0.50
C ARG A 121 0.29 -26.18 -1.57
N ASP A 122 1.45 -25.64 -1.17
CA ASP A 122 2.57 -25.52 -2.12
C ASP A 122 3.26 -26.87 -2.28
N ALA A 123 2.97 -27.56 -3.39
CA ALA A 123 3.52 -28.85 -3.76
C ALA A 123 5.07 -28.88 -3.78
N LYS A 124 5.75 -27.74 -3.94
CA LYS A 124 7.22 -27.65 -3.96
C LYS A 124 7.86 -27.52 -2.58
N ILE A 125 7.09 -27.14 -1.56
CA ILE A 125 7.53 -27.02 -0.17
C ILE A 125 7.06 -28.24 0.66
N THR A 126 6.00 -28.92 0.22
CA THR A 126 5.42 -30.09 0.89
C THR A 126 6.13 -31.37 0.50
N ARG A 127 7.21 -31.71 1.20
CA ARG A 127 7.53 -33.13 1.48
C ARG A 127 6.60 -33.70 2.57
N GLU A 128 6.02 -32.82 3.39
CA GLU A 128 5.01 -33.10 4.42
C GLU A 128 3.85 -32.11 4.21
N GLY A 129 2.65 -32.64 3.92
CA GLY A 129 1.49 -31.91 3.38
C GLY A 129 0.75 -30.96 4.33
N THR A 130 1.43 -30.12 5.12
CA THR A 130 0.75 -29.23 6.08
C THR A 130 0.33 -27.91 5.44
N ALA A 131 -0.96 -27.77 5.12
CA ALA A 131 -1.52 -26.52 4.63
C ALA A 131 -1.51 -25.43 5.71
N LEU A 132 -1.30 -24.17 5.31
CA LEU A 132 -1.70 -23.06 6.16
C LEU A 132 -3.22 -23.08 6.24
N LYS A 133 -3.79 -23.19 7.44
CA LYS A 133 -5.22 -23.07 7.73
C LYS A 133 -5.50 -21.78 8.48
N ASN A 134 -6.74 -21.30 8.42
CA ASN A 134 -7.23 -20.20 9.25
C ASN A 134 -6.26 -19.00 9.23
N VAL A 135 -5.91 -18.53 8.05
CA VAL A 135 -4.93 -17.45 7.91
C VAL A 135 -5.52 -16.13 8.39
N CYS A 136 -4.80 -15.43 9.27
CA CYS A 136 -5.07 -14.04 9.60
C CYS A 136 -3.75 -13.27 9.58
N PHE A 137 -3.42 -12.72 8.41
CA PHE A 137 -2.14 -12.07 8.16
C PHE A 137 -2.33 -10.58 7.98
N SER A 138 -1.56 -9.80 8.74
CA SER A 138 -1.47 -8.35 8.63
C SER A 138 -0.13 -7.92 8.02
N PHE A 139 -0.14 -6.79 7.36
CA PHE A 139 1.04 -6.22 6.71
C PHE A 139 1.11 -4.72 6.99
N LEU A 140 2.29 -4.24 7.38
CA LEU A 140 2.58 -2.83 7.56
C LEU A 140 3.83 -2.48 6.76
N GLY A 141 3.63 -1.79 5.64
CA GLY A 141 4.71 -1.25 4.83
C GLY A 141 4.96 0.23 5.11
N ALA A 142 6.20 0.67 5.00
CA ALA A 142 6.54 2.09 4.83
C ALA A 142 7.39 2.26 3.56
N THR A 143 7.13 3.33 2.81
CA THR A 143 7.87 3.61 1.57
C THR A 143 7.81 5.09 1.19
N THR A 144 8.57 5.48 0.17
CA THR A 144 8.55 6.81 -0.42
C THR A 144 7.61 6.88 -1.63
N SER A 145 7.22 8.10 -2.00
CA SER A 145 6.37 8.34 -3.18
C SER A 145 7.05 7.90 -4.48
N GLU A 146 8.36 8.09 -4.57
CA GLU A 146 9.19 7.77 -5.74
C GLU A 146 9.17 6.28 -6.07
N TRP A 147 9.03 5.43 -5.05
CA TRP A 147 9.00 3.99 -5.24
C TRP A 147 7.66 3.49 -5.80
N LEU A 148 6.54 4.07 -5.38
CA LEU A 148 5.23 3.67 -5.91
C LEU A 148 5.14 3.96 -7.42
N THR A 149 5.83 5.01 -7.88
CA THR A 149 6.07 5.29 -9.30
C THR A 149 6.83 4.16 -10.02
N GLU A 150 7.79 3.50 -9.36
CA GLU A 150 8.54 2.40 -9.98
C GLU A 150 7.78 1.07 -10.02
N LEU A 151 6.81 0.91 -9.11
CA LEU A 151 5.81 -0.15 -9.09
C LEU A 151 4.64 0.06 -10.06
N ALA A 152 4.61 1.18 -10.78
CA ALA A 152 3.53 1.55 -11.67
C ALA A 152 3.54 0.86 -13.06
N PRO A 153 3.81 -0.45 -13.23
CA PRO A 153 2.94 -1.18 -14.13
C PRO A 153 1.51 -1.07 -13.60
N THR A 154 0.61 -0.50 -14.41
CA THR A 154 -0.85 -0.46 -14.23
C THR A 154 -1.44 -1.80 -13.76
N SER A 155 -0.73 -2.92 -14.01
CA SER A 155 -1.06 -4.26 -13.51
C SER A 155 -1.10 -4.40 -11.98
N VAL A 156 -0.37 -3.58 -11.20
CA VAL A 156 -0.38 -3.68 -9.72
C VAL A 156 -1.66 -3.04 -9.14
N PHE A 157 -2.09 -1.94 -9.74
CA PHE A 157 -3.35 -1.27 -9.38
C PHE A 157 -4.57 -2.10 -9.81
N THR A 158 -4.53 -2.68 -11.01
CA THR A 158 -5.60 -3.53 -11.56
C THR A 158 -5.58 -4.98 -11.03
N GLY A 159 -4.44 -5.47 -10.54
CA GLY A 159 -4.26 -6.85 -10.07
C GLY A 159 -4.94 -7.20 -8.73
N GLY A 160 -5.76 -6.29 -8.19
CA GLY A 160 -6.55 -6.50 -6.98
C GLY A 160 -5.77 -6.46 -5.66
N PHE A 161 -4.44 -6.36 -5.69
CA PHE A 161 -3.62 -6.19 -4.48
C PHE A 161 -3.82 -4.81 -3.86
N MET A 162 -3.71 -3.74 -4.65
CA MET A 162 -3.83 -2.36 -4.14
C MET A 162 -5.17 -2.09 -3.47
N GLY A 163 -6.26 -2.69 -3.96
CA GLY A 163 -7.57 -2.57 -3.30
C GLY A 163 -7.62 -3.13 -1.87
N ARG A 164 -6.71 -4.05 -1.51
CA ARG A 164 -6.60 -4.63 -0.17
C ARG A 164 -5.66 -3.82 0.74
N VAL A 165 -4.93 -2.86 0.18
CA VAL A 165 -3.95 -2.05 0.90
C VAL A 165 -4.55 -0.69 1.22
N VAL A 166 -4.58 -0.34 2.50
CA VAL A 166 -4.92 1.00 2.97
C VAL A 166 -3.68 1.88 2.82
N VAL A 167 -3.70 2.79 1.85
CA VAL A 167 -2.59 3.70 1.57
C VAL A 167 -2.74 4.97 2.41
N VAL A 168 -1.84 5.15 3.38
CA VAL A 168 -1.83 6.31 4.28
C VAL A 168 -0.72 7.27 3.83
N GLY A 169 -1.13 8.35 3.17
CA GLY A 169 -0.23 9.36 2.61
C GLY A 169 0.12 10.49 3.57
N ALA A 170 1.38 10.90 3.60
CA ALA A 170 1.84 12.12 4.25
C ALA A 170 2.41 13.09 3.21
N LEU A 171 1.70 14.19 2.97
CA LEU A 171 1.99 15.13 1.88
C LEU A 171 3.14 16.09 2.18
N SER A 172 3.40 16.36 3.46
CA SER A 172 4.45 17.27 3.92
C SER A 172 5.11 16.73 5.20
N ARG A 173 6.30 17.25 5.49
CA ARG A 173 6.93 17.04 6.79
C ARG A 173 6.24 17.91 7.82
N ARG A 174 5.95 17.35 9.00
CA ARG A 174 5.52 18.13 10.15
C ARG A 174 6.76 18.58 10.94
N TYR A 175 6.77 19.84 11.37
CA TYR A 175 7.77 20.32 12.31
C TYR A 175 7.59 19.57 13.64
N ASN A 176 8.66 18.94 14.13
CA ASN A 176 8.68 18.29 15.42
C ASN A 176 9.99 18.65 16.11
N PHE A 177 9.93 19.59 17.05
CA PHE A 177 11.08 19.97 17.86
C PHE A 177 11.17 19.04 19.05
N MET A 178 12.22 18.21 19.08
CA MET A 178 12.58 17.32 20.19
C MET A 178 11.38 16.53 20.76
N PRO A 179 11.02 15.38 20.15
CA PRO A 179 9.90 14.59 20.64
C PRO A 179 10.07 14.25 22.13
N PRO A 180 8.98 14.26 22.92
CA PRO A 180 9.05 13.97 24.35
C PRO A 180 9.61 12.57 24.59
N ARG A 181 10.25 12.38 25.74
CA ARG A 181 10.66 11.04 26.18
C ARG A 181 9.42 10.17 26.33
N ARG A 182 9.54 8.90 25.92
CA ARG A 182 8.48 7.90 26.11
C ARG A 182 8.21 7.74 27.61
N ASP A 183 6.96 7.85 28.03
CA ASP A 183 6.55 7.59 29.40
C ASP A 183 6.54 6.07 29.66
N PRO A 184 7.37 5.55 30.58
CA PRO A 184 7.39 4.12 30.89
C PRO A 184 6.07 3.59 31.44
N HIS A 185 5.30 4.42 32.16
CA HIS A 185 4.03 4.00 32.75
C HIS A 185 2.98 3.78 31.67
N VAL A 186 2.79 4.77 30.79
CA VAL A 186 1.88 4.64 29.64
C VAL A 186 2.27 3.46 28.75
N ARG A 187 3.58 3.23 28.55
CA ARG A 187 4.05 2.07 27.79
C ARG A 187 3.65 0.73 28.44
N SER A 188 3.74 0.63 29.76
CA SER A 188 3.33 -0.55 30.52
C SER A 188 1.83 -0.78 30.43
N GLU A 189 1.01 0.27 30.58
CA GLU A 189 -0.45 0.20 30.45
C GLU A 189 -0.84 -0.28 29.05
N LEU A 190 -0.26 0.32 28.00
CA LEU A 190 -0.51 -0.10 26.62
C LEU A 190 -0.10 -1.56 26.38
N ALA A 191 0.97 -2.04 27.02
CA ALA A 191 1.38 -3.43 26.92
C ALA A 191 0.38 -4.39 27.61
N GLU A 192 -0.17 -3.99 28.76
CA GLU A 192 -1.22 -4.74 29.46
C GLU A 192 -2.51 -4.77 28.64
N ASP A 193 -2.91 -3.64 28.06
CA ASP A 193 -4.08 -3.53 27.18
C ASP A 193 -3.95 -4.47 25.97
N LEU A 194 -2.78 -4.48 25.31
CA LEU A 194 -2.54 -5.39 24.19
C LEU A 194 -2.58 -6.87 24.61
N ARG A 195 -2.11 -7.21 25.82
CA ARG A 195 -2.23 -8.58 26.34
C ARG A 195 -3.69 -8.94 26.63
N ALA A 196 -4.47 -8.01 27.17
CA ALA A 196 -5.90 -8.20 27.41
C ALA A 196 -6.66 -8.40 26.09
N MET A 197 -6.42 -7.55 25.08
CA MET A 197 -7.02 -7.67 23.75
C MET A 197 -6.66 -8.99 23.06
N ALA A 198 -5.44 -9.51 23.25
CA ALA A 198 -5.05 -10.81 22.68
C ALA A 198 -5.87 -11.98 23.23
N ALA A 199 -6.45 -11.84 24.43
CA ALA A 199 -7.29 -12.86 25.06
C ALA A 199 -8.76 -12.80 24.61
N TRP A 200 -9.18 -11.73 23.93
CA TRP A 200 -10.55 -11.60 23.42
C TRP A 200 -10.86 -12.68 22.40
N LYS A 201 -12.07 -13.24 22.44
CA LYS A 201 -12.50 -14.29 21.51
C LYS A 201 -13.98 -14.15 21.18
N GLY A 202 -14.31 -14.45 19.93
CA GLY A 202 -15.69 -14.64 19.47
C GLY A 202 -16.20 -13.55 18.53
N LYS A 203 -17.50 -13.65 18.25
CA LYS A 203 -18.21 -12.75 17.35
C LYS A 203 -18.46 -11.40 18.05
N VAL A 204 -18.05 -10.32 17.41
CA VAL A 204 -18.42 -8.95 17.78
C VAL A 204 -19.74 -8.62 17.09
N GLN A 205 -20.73 -8.19 17.86
CA GLN A 205 -22.05 -7.82 17.33
C GLN A 205 -22.04 -6.36 16.88
N ILE A 206 -22.76 -6.05 15.80
CA ILE A 206 -23.02 -4.68 15.38
C ILE A 206 -24.32 -4.23 16.06
N GLU A 207 -24.29 -3.07 16.71
CA GLU A 207 -25.48 -2.52 17.35
C GLU A 207 -26.47 -2.00 16.31
N GLN A 208 -27.76 -2.01 16.67
CA GLN A 208 -28.83 -1.73 15.72
C GLN A 208 -28.77 -0.28 15.20
N ASP A 209 -28.34 0.67 16.03
CA ASP A 209 -28.17 2.07 15.66
C ASP A 209 -26.90 2.32 14.82
N ALA A 210 -25.88 1.46 14.95
CA ALA A 210 -24.67 1.46 14.14
C ALA A 210 -24.90 0.97 12.70
N LEU A 211 -25.99 0.23 12.45
CA LEU A 211 -26.36 -0.23 11.11
C LEU A 211 -26.70 0.92 10.16
N VAL A 212 -27.30 2.01 10.67
CA VAL A 212 -27.71 3.16 9.85
C VAL A 212 -26.51 3.83 9.16
N PRO A 213 -25.46 4.29 9.88
CA PRO A 213 -24.30 4.88 9.22
C PRO A 213 -23.54 3.87 8.34
N LEU A 214 -23.56 2.56 8.66
CA LEU A 214 -22.98 1.53 7.80
C LEU A 214 -23.75 1.36 6.48
N GLU A 215 -25.08 1.38 6.53
CA GLU A 215 -25.94 1.28 5.35
C GLU A 215 -25.79 2.53 4.46
N ASP A 216 -25.79 3.73 5.06
CA ASP A 216 -25.56 4.97 4.32
C ASP A 216 -24.17 5.00 3.66
N HIS A 217 -23.15 4.51 4.38
CA HIS A 217 -21.82 4.33 3.83
C HIS A 217 -21.82 3.35 2.65
N SER A 218 -22.46 2.19 2.80
CA SER A 218 -22.62 1.18 1.75
C SER A 218 -23.28 1.78 0.51
N ARG A 219 -24.42 2.47 0.70
CA ARG A 219 -25.16 3.14 -0.37
C ARG A 219 -24.33 4.19 -1.08
N ALA A 220 -23.51 4.96 -0.37
CA ALA A 220 -22.60 5.91 -0.97
C ALA A 220 -21.54 5.21 -1.85
N VAL A 221 -20.92 4.14 -1.34
CA VAL A 221 -19.91 3.38 -2.08
C VAL A 221 -20.48 2.76 -3.37
N TYR A 222 -21.62 2.06 -3.29
CA TYR A 222 -22.24 1.43 -4.47
C TYR A 222 -22.95 2.42 -5.39
N GLY A 223 -23.42 3.56 -4.87
CA GLY A 223 -24.05 4.62 -5.65
C GLY A 223 -23.06 5.44 -6.49
N GLY A 224 -21.76 5.12 -6.45
CA GLY A 224 -20.74 5.92 -7.12
C GLY A 224 -20.57 7.30 -6.47
N HIS A 225 -20.72 7.37 -5.14
CA HIS A 225 -20.47 8.58 -4.36
C HIS A 225 -19.16 8.40 -3.58
N GLY A 226 -18.09 8.97 -4.13
CA GLY A 226 -16.74 8.92 -3.59
C GLY A 226 -15.88 10.01 -4.22
N LEU A 227 -14.77 10.34 -3.58
CA LEU A 227 -13.85 11.39 -4.04
C LEU A 227 -13.23 11.12 -5.41
N ALA A 228 -13.24 9.86 -5.87
CA ALA A 228 -12.53 9.41 -7.06
C ALA A 228 -13.25 8.29 -7.82
N VAL A 229 -14.57 8.38 -7.95
CA VAL A 229 -15.39 7.34 -8.59
C VAL A 229 -15.01 7.12 -10.05
N ASP A 230 -14.51 8.16 -10.72
CA ASP A 230 -14.05 8.10 -12.11
C ASP A 230 -12.58 7.66 -12.27
N ASP A 231 -11.88 7.38 -11.16
CA ASP A 231 -10.48 6.94 -11.19
C ASP A 231 -10.38 5.40 -11.13
N GLU A 232 -9.97 4.78 -12.25
CA GLU A 232 -9.76 3.33 -12.35
C GLU A 232 -8.79 2.78 -11.26
N ARG A 233 -7.87 3.61 -10.75
CA ARG A 233 -6.94 3.21 -9.68
C ARG A 233 -7.64 3.07 -8.34
N ALA A 234 -8.73 3.80 -8.13
CA ALA A 234 -9.53 3.79 -6.90
C ALA A 234 -10.63 2.71 -6.93
N GLU A 235 -10.94 2.13 -8.09
CA GLU A 235 -11.96 1.07 -8.23
C GLU A 235 -11.72 -0.08 -7.25
N GLY A 236 -10.48 -0.57 -7.18
CA GLY A 236 -10.11 -1.66 -6.28
C GLY A 236 -10.28 -1.33 -4.80
N TRP A 237 -10.10 -0.05 -4.43
CA TRP A 237 -10.31 0.47 -3.07
C TRP A 237 -11.80 0.52 -2.75
N TYR A 238 -12.62 1.13 -3.62
CA TYR A 238 -14.07 1.24 -3.42
C TYR A 238 -14.73 -0.12 -3.31
N ALA A 239 -14.32 -1.08 -4.15
CA ALA A 239 -14.80 -2.47 -4.09
C ALA A 239 -14.54 -3.18 -2.76
N ARG A 240 -13.70 -2.64 -1.88
CA ARG A 240 -13.33 -3.22 -0.57
C ARG A 240 -13.51 -2.25 0.60
N LYS A 241 -14.03 -1.05 0.36
CA LYS A 241 -14.12 0.00 1.37
C LYS A 241 -14.96 -0.45 2.57
N GLU A 242 -16.07 -1.14 2.32
CA GLU A 242 -16.91 -1.72 3.38
C GLU A 242 -16.14 -2.71 4.27
N ALA A 243 -15.36 -3.59 3.66
CA ALA A 243 -14.54 -4.55 4.39
C ALA A 243 -13.48 -3.84 5.21
N HIS A 244 -12.83 -2.80 4.67
CA HIS A 244 -11.88 -1.96 5.41
C HIS A 244 -12.54 -1.24 6.59
N THR A 245 -13.75 -0.72 6.41
CA THR A 245 -14.57 -0.10 7.46
C THR A 245 -14.82 -1.08 8.59
N LEU A 246 -15.35 -2.28 8.31
CA LEU A 246 -15.64 -3.28 9.35
C LEU A 246 -14.38 -3.77 10.07
N LYS A 247 -13.27 -3.95 9.35
CA LYS A 247 -11.96 -4.30 9.94
C LYS A 247 -11.48 -3.22 10.90
N LEU A 248 -11.61 -1.95 10.52
CA LEU A 248 -11.24 -0.82 11.36
C LEU A 248 -12.16 -0.71 12.59
N CYS A 249 -13.47 -0.91 12.42
CA CYS A 249 -14.41 -0.95 13.53
C CYS A 249 -14.04 -2.01 14.57
N LEU A 250 -13.62 -3.22 14.15
CA LEU A 250 -13.15 -4.25 15.08
C LEU A 250 -11.94 -3.78 15.90
N ALA A 251 -10.98 -3.11 15.24
CA ALA A 251 -9.79 -2.60 15.92
C ALA A 251 -10.11 -1.43 16.86
N LEU A 252 -11.01 -0.52 16.48
CA LEU A 252 -11.43 0.61 17.30
C LEU A 252 -12.31 0.18 18.47
N ALA A 253 -13.26 -0.73 18.27
CA ALA A 253 -14.05 -1.30 19.35
C ALA A 253 -13.14 -1.92 20.42
N ALA A 254 -12.12 -2.68 19.99
CA ALA A 254 -11.12 -3.20 20.91
C ALA A 254 -10.32 -2.10 21.62
N SER A 255 -9.90 -1.06 20.88
CA SER A 255 -9.19 0.09 21.46
C SER A 255 -9.98 0.80 22.55
N HIS A 256 -11.31 0.88 22.42
CA HIS A 256 -12.20 1.49 23.40
C HIS A 256 -12.66 0.52 24.50
N GLY A 257 -12.30 -0.77 24.41
CA GLY A 257 -12.77 -1.80 25.33
C GLY A 257 -14.23 -2.21 25.12
N HIS A 258 -14.82 -1.88 23.96
CA HIS A 258 -16.20 -2.21 23.62
C HIS A 258 -16.29 -3.66 23.13
N THR A 259 -17.30 -4.41 23.61
CA THR A 259 -17.58 -5.79 23.15
C THR A 259 -18.47 -5.85 21.91
N SER A 260 -19.00 -4.72 21.47
CA SER A 260 -19.86 -4.53 20.29
C SER A 260 -19.33 -3.37 19.43
N ILE A 261 -19.74 -3.36 18.15
CA ILE A 261 -19.53 -2.21 17.25
C ILE A 261 -20.70 -1.25 17.45
N GLU A 262 -20.47 -0.26 18.30
CA GLU A 262 -21.38 0.85 18.57
C GLU A 262 -21.37 1.88 17.43
N ARG A 263 -22.38 2.74 17.39
CA ARG A 263 -22.47 3.84 16.42
C ARG A 263 -21.26 4.78 16.47
N SER A 264 -20.77 5.10 17.66
CA SER A 264 -19.61 5.96 17.89
C SER A 264 -18.35 5.43 17.18
N VAL A 265 -18.13 4.11 17.28
CA VAL A 265 -17.02 3.39 16.64
C VAL A 265 -17.13 3.45 15.12
N VAL A 266 -18.34 3.30 14.57
CA VAL A 266 -18.57 3.41 13.12
C VAL A 266 -18.28 4.82 12.62
N GLU A 267 -18.82 5.84 13.29
CA GLU A 267 -18.61 7.23 12.90
C GLU A 267 -17.12 7.62 12.94
N GLU A 268 -16.39 7.16 13.96
CA GLU A 268 -14.94 7.32 14.04
C GLU A 268 -14.20 6.61 12.90
N ALA A 269 -14.54 5.34 12.62
CA ALA A 269 -13.95 4.57 11.55
C ALA A 269 -14.14 5.25 10.18
N LEU A 270 -15.36 5.72 9.90
CA LEU A 270 -15.69 6.45 8.68
C LEU A 270 -14.91 7.76 8.56
N GLY A 271 -14.79 8.52 9.65
CA GLY A 271 -13.99 9.75 9.69
C GLY A 271 -12.51 9.50 9.37
N ILE A 272 -11.92 8.47 9.96
CA ILE A 272 -10.53 8.07 9.70
C ILE A 272 -10.36 7.65 8.23
N LEU A 273 -11.25 6.81 7.71
CA LEU A 273 -11.16 6.34 6.32
C LEU A 273 -11.36 7.46 5.30
N TYR A 274 -12.18 8.45 5.61
CA TYR A 274 -12.35 9.64 4.76
C TYR A 274 -11.06 10.47 4.68
N ASP A 275 -10.40 10.73 5.81
CA ASP A 275 -9.11 11.44 5.83
C ASP A 275 -8.00 10.63 5.10
N VAL A 276 -8.00 9.31 5.27
CA VAL A 276 -7.09 8.41 4.53
C VAL A 276 -7.36 8.47 3.02
N GLU A 277 -8.62 8.44 2.59
CA GLU A 277 -9.01 8.50 1.19
C GLU A 277 -8.54 9.81 0.52
N LEU A 278 -8.73 10.96 1.17
CA LEU A 278 -8.23 12.25 0.68
C LEU A 278 -6.71 12.23 0.45
N LYS A 279 -5.96 11.66 1.40
CA LYS A 279 -4.50 11.55 1.34
C LYS A 279 -4.04 10.53 0.31
N MET A 280 -4.76 9.42 0.15
CA MET A 280 -4.50 8.40 -0.85
C MET A 280 -4.60 8.99 -2.26
N MET A 281 -5.67 9.75 -2.55
CA MET A 281 -5.83 10.39 -3.86
C MET A 281 -4.70 11.36 -4.15
N SER A 282 -4.33 12.19 -3.17
CA SER A 282 -3.20 13.10 -3.30
C SER A 282 -1.86 12.38 -3.55
N VAL A 283 -1.71 11.13 -3.09
CA VAL A 283 -0.55 10.29 -3.39
C VAL A 283 -0.61 9.77 -4.83
N TYR A 284 -1.78 9.31 -5.28
CA TYR A 284 -1.98 8.86 -6.66
C TYR A 284 -1.69 9.95 -7.69
N ASP A 285 -2.18 11.17 -7.47
CA ASP A 285 -1.91 12.30 -8.36
C ASP A 285 -0.41 12.64 -8.43
N ARG A 286 0.31 12.57 -7.31
CA ARG A 286 1.76 12.83 -7.28
C ARG A 286 2.56 11.79 -8.06
N ILE A 287 2.09 10.55 -8.12
CA ILE A 287 2.77 9.48 -8.87
C ILE A 287 2.70 9.77 -10.36
N ASP A 288 1.54 10.13 -10.88
CA ASP A 288 1.37 10.46 -12.31
C ASP A 288 2.21 11.66 -12.72
N VAL A 289 2.19 12.71 -11.90
CA VAL A 289 3.02 13.91 -12.12
C VAL A 289 4.51 13.52 -12.17
N THR A 290 4.94 12.63 -11.29
CA THR A 290 6.33 12.16 -11.23
C THR A 290 6.70 11.29 -12.43
N GLU A 291 5.81 10.41 -12.90
CA GLU A 291 6.03 9.63 -14.13
C GLU A 291 6.14 10.52 -15.36
N GLY A 292 5.19 11.45 -15.54
CA GLY A 292 5.24 12.43 -16.61
C GLY A 292 6.50 13.28 -16.57
N HIS A 293 6.92 13.70 -15.37
CA HIS A 293 8.17 14.43 -15.17
C HIS A 293 9.40 13.58 -15.54
N LYS A 294 9.48 12.32 -15.08
CA LYS A 294 10.57 11.39 -15.43
C LYS A 294 10.65 11.18 -16.95
N LYS A 295 9.52 10.95 -17.63
CA LYS A 295 9.47 10.78 -19.10
C LYS A 295 9.98 12.03 -19.82
N ARG A 296 9.55 13.23 -19.39
CA ARG A 296 10.01 14.52 -19.92
C ARG A 296 11.50 14.76 -19.67
N GLU A 297 11.99 14.45 -18.47
CA GLU A 297 13.40 14.59 -18.09
C GLU A 297 14.31 13.69 -18.93
N ARG A 298 13.87 12.49 -19.30
CA ARG A 298 14.64 11.61 -20.20
C ARG A 298 14.72 12.13 -21.64
N ILE A 299 13.67 12.78 -22.13
CA ILE A 299 13.74 13.48 -23.43
C ILE A 299 14.80 14.58 -23.36
N ILE A 300 14.81 15.35 -22.26
CA ILE A 300 15.83 16.37 -22.02
C ILE A 300 17.23 15.74 -21.97
N GLU A 301 17.45 14.67 -21.19
CA GLU A 301 18.74 13.97 -21.15
C GLU A 301 19.20 13.46 -22.52
N ALA A 302 18.28 12.95 -23.34
CA ALA A 302 18.59 12.47 -24.68
C ALA A 302 19.02 13.60 -25.62
N LEU A 303 18.45 14.80 -25.44
CA LEU A 303 18.83 16.01 -26.15
C LEU A 303 20.18 16.56 -25.63
N VAL A 304 20.42 16.58 -24.32
CA VAL A 304 21.72 16.97 -23.73
C VAL A 304 22.86 16.08 -24.27
N LYS A 305 22.63 14.77 -24.35
CA LYS A 305 23.63 13.80 -24.86
C LYS A 305 23.91 13.90 -26.36
N ALA A 306 23.03 14.55 -27.12
CA ALA A 306 23.15 14.70 -28.56
C ALA A 306 23.83 16.02 -28.98
N ASP A 307 24.42 16.72 -28.01
CA ASP A 307 24.85 18.10 -28.12
C ASP A 307 23.68 19.08 -28.36
N VAL A 308 23.66 20.17 -27.61
CA VAL A 308 22.51 21.09 -27.56
C VAL A 308 22.35 21.83 -28.89
N GLU A 309 23.43 21.98 -29.65
CA GLU A 309 23.46 22.73 -30.91
C GLU A 309 23.01 21.91 -32.13
N GLU A 310 23.25 20.60 -32.17
CA GLU A 310 22.84 19.76 -33.30
C GLU A 310 21.34 19.45 -33.27
N GLY A 311 20.80 19.20 -32.07
CA GLY A 311 19.42 18.78 -31.90
C GLY A 311 19.14 17.37 -32.42
N LEU A 312 17.95 16.83 -32.13
CA LEU A 312 17.55 15.50 -32.61
C LEU A 312 16.23 15.54 -33.33
N SER A 313 16.08 14.72 -34.37
CA SER A 313 14.77 14.50 -34.98
C SER A 313 13.85 13.74 -34.01
N SER A 314 12.53 13.93 -34.13
CA SER A 314 11.54 13.17 -33.33
C SER A 314 11.75 11.66 -33.44
N ARG A 315 12.15 11.15 -34.62
CA ARG A 315 12.48 9.73 -34.82
C ARG A 315 13.72 9.29 -34.06
N ASP A 316 14.75 10.12 -33.98
CA ASP A 316 15.99 9.78 -33.29
C ASP A 316 15.83 9.87 -31.77
N ILE A 317 15.04 10.82 -31.28
CA ILE A 317 14.62 10.86 -29.87
C ILE A 317 13.84 9.58 -29.54
N TRP A 318 12.82 9.25 -30.34
CA TRP A 318 12.05 8.02 -30.17
C TRP A 318 12.92 6.76 -30.21
N ARG A 319 13.92 6.69 -31.09
CA ARG A 319 14.87 5.56 -31.12
C ARG A 319 15.66 5.43 -29.81
N LYS A 320 16.01 6.55 -29.17
CA LYS A 320 16.79 6.57 -27.91
C LYS A 320 15.92 6.31 -26.68
N VAL A 321 14.72 6.89 -26.59
CA VAL A 321 13.87 6.84 -25.38
C VAL A 321 12.57 6.06 -25.53
N GLY A 322 12.21 5.62 -26.74
CA GLY A 322 10.91 5.01 -27.05
C GLY A 322 10.61 3.72 -26.26
N HIS A 323 11.63 3.00 -25.79
CA HIS A 323 11.46 1.86 -24.89
C HIS A 323 10.88 2.21 -23.51
N ARG A 324 10.70 3.51 -23.19
CA ARG A 324 10.15 4.04 -21.95
C ARG A 324 8.75 4.65 -22.09
N PHE A 325 8.20 4.62 -23.30
CA PHE A 325 6.86 5.09 -23.61
C PHE A 325 6.02 3.91 -24.04
N ASP A 326 4.76 3.89 -23.61
CA ASP A 326 3.85 2.79 -23.97
C ASP A 326 3.34 2.96 -25.41
N THR A 327 3.21 4.21 -25.88
CA THR A 327 2.75 4.53 -27.23
C THR A 327 3.49 5.73 -27.83
N MET A 328 3.53 5.81 -29.17
CA MET A 328 4.06 6.98 -29.87
C MET A 328 3.28 8.26 -29.53
N LYS A 329 1.96 8.12 -29.31
CA LYS A 329 1.07 9.23 -28.92
C LYS A 329 1.50 9.86 -27.60
N GLU A 330 1.79 9.04 -26.58
CA GLU A 330 2.25 9.51 -25.28
C GLU A 330 3.57 10.30 -25.37
N PHE A 331 4.50 9.83 -26.21
CA PHE A 331 5.74 10.53 -26.47
C PHE A 331 5.52 11.88 -27.16
N GLU A 332 4.67 11.93 -28.18
CA GLU A 332 4.34 13.19 -28.86
C GLU A 332 3.67 14.20 -27.91
N GLU A 333 2.82 13.74 -26.98
CA GLU A 333 2.21 14.57 -25.95
C GLU A 333 3.24 15.11 -24.95
N CYS A 334 4.20 14.28 -24.52
CA CYS A 334 5.31 14.72 -23.67
C CYS A 334 6.22 15.74 -24.37
N LEU A 335 6.53 15.51 -25.65
CA LEU A 335 7.36 16.39 -26.46
C LEU A 335 6.65 17.72 -26.74
N ARG A 336 5.33 17.70 -26.99
CA ARG A 336 4.50 18.90 -27.10
C ARG A 336 4.49 19.68 -25.79
N GLY A 337 4.29 19.01 -24.65
CA GLY A 337 4.32 19.65 -23.34
C GLY A 337 5.66 20.34 -23.05
N LEU A 338 6.78 19.73 -23.44
CA LEU A 338 8.12 20.34 -23.32
C LEU A 338 8.31 21.59 -24.19
N ARG A 339 7.62 21.68 -25.32
CA ARG A 339 7.60 22.87 -26.18
C ARG A 339 6.74 23.99 -25.59
N GLU A 340 5.58 23.65 -25.04
CA GLU A 340 4.67 24.61 -24.43
C GLU A 340 5.30 25.31 -23.22
N VAL A 341 6.13 24.60 -22.44
CA VAL A 341 6.89 25.17 -21.32
C VAL A 341 8.24 25.78 -21.73
N GLU A 342 8.49 25.96 -23.04
CA GLU A 342 9.70 26.56 -23.59
C GLU A 342 11.01 25.92 -23.11
N LYS A 343 10.99 24.61 -22.84
CA LYS A 343 12.23 23.84 -22.56
C LYS A 343 12.87 23.30 -23.84
N VAL A 344 12.06 23.04 -24.86
CA VAL A 344 12.50 22.49 -26.16
C VAL A 344 11.95 23.35 -27.29
N GLU A 345 12.80 23.75 -28.22
CA GLU A 345 12.41 24.42 -29.47
C GLU A 345 12.40 23.45 -30.64
N MET A 346 11.55 23.72 -31.63
CA MET A 346 11.49 22.97 -32.88
C MET A 346 12.05 23.83 -34.00
N VAL A 347 13.19 23.42 -34.57
CA VAL A 347 13.87 24.10 -35.67
C VAL A 347 13.69 23.28 -36.95
N SER A 348 13.22 23.92 -38.01
CA SER A 348 13.18 23.31 -39.35
C SER A 348 14.55 23.43 -40.01
N THR A 349 15.12 22.33 -40.49
CA THR A 349 16.31 22.39 -41.36
C THR A 349 15.86 22.58 -42.81
N GLU A 350 16.27 23.68 -43.43
CA GLU A 350 16.10 23.90 -44.86
C GLU A 350 17.06 23.01 -45.65
N GLY A 351 16.50 22.03 -46.34
CA GLY A 351 17.21 21.16 -47.28
C GLY A 351 16.30 20.77 -48.43
N VAL A 352 16.90 20.39 -49.57
CA VAL A 352 16.18 20.00 -50.79
C VAL A 352 15.45 18.67 -50.55
N GLY A 353 14.25 18.72 -49.94
CA GLY A 353 13.47 17.56 -49.53
C GLY A 353 12.35 17.92 -48.55
N ARG A 354 11.62 16.91 -48.02
CA ARG A 354 10.59 17.13 -46.98
C ARG A 354 11.23 17.79 -45.75
N PRO A 355 10.63 18.85 -45.18
CA PRO A 355 11.19 19.54 -44.03
C PRO A 355 11.38 18.57 -42.87
N THR A 356 12.62 18.47 -42.40
CA THR A 356 12.97 17.68 -41.21
C THR A 356 12.98 18.63 -40.02
N TYR A 357 12.23 18.26 -38.98
CA TYR A 357 12.13 19.03 -37.76
C TYR A 357 13.09 18.46 -36.73
N LEU A 358 14.00 19.31 -36.25
CA LEU A 358 14.92 19.01 -35.16
C LEU A 358 14.41 19.67 -33.88
N TYR A 359 14.53 18.96 -32.78
CA TYR A 359 14.20 19.44 -31.45
C TYR A 359 15.51 19.78 -30.73
N LYS A 360 15.60 20.99 -30.17
CA LYS A 360 16.78 21.49 -29.45
C LYS A 360 16.39 21.95 -28.06
N LEU A 361 17.32 21.88 -27.11
CA LEU A 361 17.12 22.43 -25.77
C LEU A 361 17.30 23.93 -25.78
N ILE A 362 16.38 24.66 -25.16
CA ILE A 362 16.50 26.10 -24.96
C ILE A 362 17.43 26.33 -23.76
N LEU A 363 18.67 26.75 -24.01
CA LEU A 363 19.58 27.21 -22.97
C LEU A 363 19.17 28.61 -22.55
N ARG A 364 18.55 28.76 -21.37
CA ARG A 364 18.47 30.08 -20.73
C ARG A 364 19.88 30.51 -20.38
N LYS A 365 20.42 31.49 -21.12
CA LYS A 365 21.55 32.29 -20.64
C LYS A 365 21.02 33.10 -19.45
N GLU A 366 21.42 32.73 -18.24
CA GLU A 366 21.38 33.66 -17.09
C GLU A 366 22.36 34.83 -17.32
#